data_AF-A0A920MQ96-F1
#
_entry.id   AF-A0A920MQ96-F1
#
_cell.length_a   1.000
_cell.length_b   1.000
_cell.length_c   1.000
_cell.angle_alpha   90.00
_cell.angle_beta   90.00
_cell.angle_gamma   90.00
#
_symmetry.space_group_name_H-M   'P 1'
#
loop_
_entity.id
_entity.type
_entity.pdbx_description
1 polymer ?
#
loop_
_entity_poly.entity_id
_entity_poly.type
_entity_poly.pdbx_seq_one_letter_code
_entity_poly.pdbx_strand_id
1 'polypeptide(L)' 'MIEKDVAETLEDDERLISKRLYMGKVKVRLLSDGEPMKGFKLNEPEIEDLYFATINDFRIKGV' A
#
# COMPACT_ATOMS: atom_id res chain seq x y z
N MET A 1 0.77 -7.59 -7.02
CA MET A 1 1.32 -6.76 -8.11
C MET A 1 0.16 -6.52 -9.05
N ILE A 2 -0.08 -5.26 -9.39
CA ILE A 2 -1.22 -4.87 -10.23
C ILE A 2 -0.72 -4.19 -11.50
N GLU A 3 -1.57 -4.13 -12.51
CA GLU A 3 -1.31 -3.37 -13.73
C GLU A 3 -1.23 -1.88 -13.44
N LYS A 4 -0.53 -1.14 -14.31
CA LYS A 4 -0.25 0.28 -14.10
C LYS A 4 -1.54 1.11 -14.04
N ASP A 5 -2.48 0.85 -14.94
CA ASP A 5 -3.73 1.61 -15.03
C ASP A 5 -4.58 1.44 -13.75
N VAL A 6 -4.61 0.23 -13.19
CA VAL A 6 -5.27 -0.04 -11.90
C VAL A 6 -4.53 0.68 -10.76
N ALA A 7 -3.21 0.78 -10.83
CA ALA A 7 -2.43 1.49 -9.81
C ALA A 7 -2.60 3.02 -9.88
N GLU A 8 -2.95 3.59 -11.02
CA GLU A 8 -3.28 5.01 -11.15
C GLU A 8 -4.63 5.32 -10.47
N THR A 9 -5.60 4.41 -10.54
CA THR A 9 -6.89 4.57 -9.82
C THR A 9 -6.78 4.55 -8.29
N LEU A 10 -5.63 4.15 -7.75
CA LEU A 10 -5.40 4.05 -6.30
C LEU A 10 -4.66 5.26 -5.72
N GLU A 11 -4.27 6.25 -6.54
CA GLU A 11 -3.52 7.42 -6.06
C GLU A 11 -4.31 8.28 -5.09
N ASP A 12 -5.63 8.33 -5.25
CA ASP A 12 -6.56 9.05 -4.35
C ASP A 12 -7.10 8.16 -3.21
N ASP A 13 -6.65 6.91 -3.09
CA ASP A 13 -7.07 6.04 -1.98
C ASP A 13 -6.35 6.45 -0.69
N GLU A 14 -7.12 6.93 0.30
CA GLU A 14 -6.60 7.36 1.60
C GLU A 14 -5.86 6.26 2.37
N ARG A 15 -5.95 5.00 1.92
CA ARG A 15 -5.22 3.86 2.50
C ARG A 15 -3.87 3.63 1.83
N LEU A 16 -3.51 4.38 0.78
CA LEU A 16 -2.29 4.17 0.04
C LEU A 16 -1.04 4.52 0.85
N ILE A 17 -0.28 3.49 1.25
CA ILE A 17 1.00 3.67 1.93
C ILE A 17 2.09 3.95 0.92
N SER A 18 2.20 3.14 -0.14
CA SER A 18 3.22 3.31 -1.16
C SER A 18 2.87 2.67 -2.51
N LYS A 19 3.42 3.26 -3.57
CA LYS A 19 3.36 2.76 -4.95
C LYS A 19 4.77 2.79 -5.53
N ARG A 20 5.27 1.66 -6.01
CA ARG A 20 6.60 1.57 -6.64
C ARG A 20 6.62 0.64 -7.85
N LEU A 21 7.47 0.97 -8.82
CA LEU A 21 7.80 0.07 -9.92
C LEU A 21 8.80 -1.00 -9.43
N TYR A 22 8.45 -2.27 -9.58
CA TYR A 22 9.32 -3.38 -9.23
C TYR A 22 9.23 -4.45 -10.33
N MET A 23 10.36 -4.74 -10.97
CA MET A 23 10.46 -5.72 -12.08
C MET A 23 9.41 -5.51 -13.18
N GLY A 24 9.24 -4.25 -13.63
CA GLY A 24 8.28 -3.90 -14.69
C GLY A 24 6.80 -3.97 -14.28
N LYS A 25 6.50 -4.23 -13.01
CA LYS A 25 5.14 -4.24 -12.46
C LYS A 25 4.99 -3.22 -11.35
N VAL A 26 3.78 -2.71 -11.15
CA VAL A 26 3.51 -1.81 -10.04
C VAL A 26 3.20 -2.64 -8.79
N LYS A 27 3.98 -2.42 -7.73
CA LYS A 27 3.70 -2.92 -6.38
C LYS A 27 3.05 -1.78 -5.59
N VAL A 28 1.85 -2.06 -5.08
CA VAL A 28 1.08 -1.14 -4.24
C VAL A 28 0.94 -1.76 -2.85
N ARG A 29 1.08 -0.91 -1.82
CA ARG A 29 0.84 -1.23 -0.41
C ARG A 29 -0.32 -0.37 0.08
N LEU A 30 -1.36 -1.00 0.60
CA LEU A 30 -2.51 -0.34 1.20
C LEU A 30 -2.58 -0.71 2.67
N LEU A 31 -2.91 0.25 3.53
CA LEU A 31 -3.31 0.01 4.90
C LEU A 31 -4.71 -0.61 4.90
N SER A 32 -4.90 -1.67 5.69
CA SER A 32 -6.22 -2.30 5.84
C SER A 32 -6.36 -2.80 7.26
N ASP A 33 -7.45 -2.41 7.93
CA ASP A 33 -7.82 -2.91 9.27
C ASP A 33 -8.59 -4.25 9.19
N GLY A 34 -8.80 -4.80 7.99
CA GLY A 34 -9.59 -6.01 7.74
C GLY A 34 -9.10 -6.81 6.53
N GLU A 35 -9.99 -7.66 6.00
CA GLU A 35 -9.65 -8.56 4.89
C GLU A 35 -9.14 -7.81 3.65
N PRO A 36 -8.09 -8.31 2.98
CA PRO A 36 -7.58 -7.70 1.76
C PRO A 36 -8.64 -7.63 0.67
N MET A 37 -8.68 -6.52 -0.06
CA MET A 37 -9.51 -6.40 -1.26
C MET A 37 -9.13 -7.46 -2.29
N LYS A 38 -10.07 -7.82 -3.16
CA LYS A 38 -9.83 -8.78 -4.25
C LYS A 38 -8.60 -8.38 -5.06
N GLY A 39 -7.64 -9.30 -5.22
CA GLY A 39 -6.36 -9.07 -5.91
C GLY A 39 -5.23 -8.56 -5.01
N PHE A 40 -5.52 -8.25 -3.75
CA PHE A 40 -4.53 -8.00 -2.72
C PHE A 40 -4.36 -9.25 -1.86
N LYS A 41 -3.20 -9.33 -1.20
CA LYS A 41 -2.90 -10.37 -0.22
C LYS A 41 -2.48 -9.70 1.08
N LEU A 42 -2.86 -10.29 2.20
CA LEU A 42 -2.32 -9.90 3.49
C LEU A 42 -0.81 -10.14 3.46
N ASN A 43 -0.06 -9.21 4.04
CA ASN A 43 1.38 -9.33 4.15
C ASN A 43 1.83 -8.72 5.48
N GLU A 44 2.90 -9.26 6.03
CA GLU A 44 3.57 -8.65 7.17
C GLU A 44 4.10 -7.26 6.79
N PRO A 45 3.99 -6.28 7.70
CA PRO A 45 4.59 -4.96 7.50
C PRO A 45 6.11 -5.04 7.36
N GLU A 46 6.66 -4.31 6.39
CA GLU A 46 8.10 -4.10 6.23
C GLU A 46 8.51 -2.75 6.86
N ILE A 47 9.80 -2.55 7.11
CA ILE A 47 10.30 -1.27 7.66
C ILE A 47 9.97 -0.07 6.77
N GLU A 48 9.93 -0.28 5.46
CA GLU A 48 9.51 0.72 4.48
C GLU A 48 8.05 1.13 4.68
N ASP A 49 7.18 0.19 5.05
CA ASP A 49 5.76 0.48 5.28
C ASP A 49 5.60 1.43 6.48
N LEU A 50 6.39 1.26 7.55
CA LEU A 50 6.42 2.19 8.70
C LEU A 50 6.94 3.58 8.33
N TYR A 51 8.01 3.64 7.54
CA TYR A 51 8.58 4.90 7.07
C TYR A 51 7.58 5.71 6.24
N PHE A 52 6.99 5.08 5.22
CA PHE A 52 6.03 5.76 4.34
C PHE A 52 4.71 6.07 5.05
N ALA A 53 4.24 5.20 5.95
CA ALA A 53 3.08 5.49 6.77
C ALA A 53 3.30 6.76 7.62
N THR A 54 4.48 6.91 8.22
CA THR A 54 4.82 8.08 9.03
C THR A 54 4.85 9.36 8.18
N ILE A 55 5.47 9.33 7.00
CA ILE A 55 5.55 10.50 6.11
C ILE A 55 4.19 10.90 5.55
N ASN A 56 3.32 9.91 5.31
CA ASN A 56 1.98 10.12 4.78
C ASN A 56 0.94 10.31 5.90
N ASP A 57 1.36 10.60 7.13
CA ASP A 57 0.51 10.87 8.30
C ASP A 57 -0.52 9.77 8.63
N PHE A 58 -0.22 8.52 8.25
CA PHE A 58 -1.01 7.39 8.70
C PHE A 58 -0.84 7.21 10.20
N ARG A 59 -1.93 7.42 10.95
CA ARG A 59 -1.99 7.08 12.38
C ARG A 59 -2.09 5.57 12.55
N ILE A 60 -0.97 4.88 12.43
CA ILE A 60 -0.86 3.47 12.79
C ILE A 60 -1.05 3.38 14.32
N LYS A 61 -2.21 2.89 14.76
CA LYS A 61 -2.46 2.59 16.18
C LYS A 61 -1.65 1.35 16.55
N GLY A 62 -0.62 1.48 17.39
CA GLY A 62 0.08 0.32 17.94
C GLY A 62 1.60 0.37 17.97
N VAL A 63 2.20 1.56 17.92
CA VAL A 63 3.57 1.78 18.44
C VAL A 63 3.48 2.59 19.72
#